data_AF-A0A661EWJ4-F1
#
_entry.id   AF-A0A661EWJ4-F1
#
_cell.length_a   1.000
_cell.length_b   1.000
_cell.length_c   1.000
_cell.angle_alpha   90.00
_cell.angle_beta   90.00
_cell.angle_gamma   90.00
#
_symmetry.space_group_name_H-M   'P 1'
#
loop_
_entity.id
_entity.type
_entity.pdbx_description
1 polymer ?
#
loop_
_entity_poly.entity_id
_entity_poly.type
_entity_poly.pdbx_seq_one_letter_code
_entity_poly.pdbx_strand_id
1 'polypeptide(L)'
;MAGRPIGIPKTGGRKKGTPNKTTALVKDMIIEALGNSGGVEYLVKVAKDNPAVFCTLLGRVLPHNHTSEDDTVAMPRVIRIVGATSADARAE
;
A
#
# COMPACT_ATOMS: atom_id res chain seq x y z
N MET A 1 -30.35 1.23 36.12
CA MET A 1 -29.14 0.44 35.84
C MET A 1 -27.95 1.28 36.26
N ALA A 2 -27.25 0.90 37.33
CA ALA A 2 -26.03 1.61 37.75
C ALA A 2 -24.96 1.48 36.64
N GLY A 3 -24.38 2.61 36.22
CA GLY A 3 -23.32 2.64 35.21
C GLY A 3 -22.09 1.85 35.66
N ARG A 4 -21.33 1.34 34.69
CA ARG A 4 -20.09 0.58 34.96
C ARG A 4 -19.07 1.46 35.72
N PRO A 5 -18.44 0.97 36.80
CA PRO A 5 -17.48 1.74 37.56
C PRO A 5 -16.25 2.14 36.73
N ILE A 6 -15.72 3.34 37.01
CA ILE A 6 -14.55 3.93 36.34
C ILE A 6 -13.28 3.11 36.67
N GLY A 7 -12.42 2.85 35.68
CA GLY A 7 -11.11 2.21 35.89
C GLY A 7 -10.98 0.73 35.49
N ILE A 8 -12.05 0.06 35.03
CA ILE A 8 -11.96 -1.33 34.55
C ILE A 8 -11.72 -1.36 33.03
N PRO A 9 -10.76 -2.15 32.49
CA PRO A 9 -10.58 -2.30 31.05
C PRO A 9 -11.87 -2.77 30.38
N LYS A 10 -12.12 -2.29 29.16
CA LYS A 10 -13.32 -2.66 28.39
C LYS A 10 -13.32 -4.19 28.15
N THR A 11 -14.35 -4.88 28.64
CA THR A 11 -14.50 -6.34 28.46
C THR A 11 -14.99 -6.71 27.05
N GLY A 12 -15.28 -5.74 26.19
CA GLY A 12 -15.82 -6.00 24.86
C GLY A 12 -15.74 -4.81 23.92
N GLY A 13 -15.92 -5.10 22.63
CA GLY A 13 -15.81 -4.14 21.53
C GLY A 13 -14.79 -4.59 20.49
N ARG A 14 -14.85 -3.96 19.31
CA ARG A 14 -13.91 -4.21 18.22
C ARG A 14 -12.50 -3.80 18.66
N LYS A 15 -11.51 -4.68 18.47
CA LYS A 15 -10.11 -4.38 18.79
C LYS A 15 -9.64 -3.16 17.97
N LYS A 16 -8.88 -2.28 18.62
CA LYS A 16 -8.26 -1.12 17.93
C LYS A 16 -7.34 -1.67 16.82
N GLY A 17 -7.43 -1.11 15.63
CA GLY A 17 -6.64 -1.54 14.47
C GLY A 17 -7.23 -2.68 13.64
N THR A 18 -8.32 -3.33 14.08
CA THR A 18 -9.03 -4.26 13.18
C THR A 18 -9.51 -3.49 11.95
N PRO A 19 -9.39 -4.01 10.72
CA PRO A 19 -10.00 -3.40 9.53
C PRO A 19 -11.54 -3.42 9.61
N ASN A 20 -12.21 -2.49 8.93
CA ASN A 20 -13.66 -2.57 8.76
C ASN A 20 -13.96 -3.67 7.73
N LYS A 21 -14.97 -4.52 7.98
CA LYS A 21 -15.31 -5.65 7.09
C LYS A 21 -15.65 -5.15 5.68
N THR A 22 -16.43 -4.09 5.57
CA THR A 22 -16.84 -3.52 4.28
C THR A 22 -15.64 -2.97 3.50
N THR A 23 -14.72 -2.26 4.16
CA THR A 23 -13.54 -1.72 3.48
C THR A 23 -12.51 -2.79 3.13
N ALA A 24 -12.43 -3.87 3.91
CA ALA A 24 -11.61 -5.03 3.57
C ALA A 24 -12.14 -5.72 2.30
N LEU A 25 -13.44 -6.03 2.25
CA LEU A 25 -14.07 -6.63 1.07
C LEU A 25 -13.90 -5.78 -0.19
N VAL A 26 -14.03 -4.46 -0.07
CA VAL A 26 -13.81 -3.55 -1.21
C VAL A 26 -12.36 -3.59 -1.69
N LYS A 27 -11.37 -3.67 -0.78
CA LYS A 27 -9.96 -3.83 -1.18
C LYS A 27 -9.72 -5.15 -1.91
N ASP A 28 -10.31 -6.24 -1.41
CA ASP A 28 -10.15 -7.56 -2.02
C ASP A 28 -10.75 -7.59 -3.44
N MET A 29 -11.97 -7.04 -3.61
CA MET A 29 -12.59 -6.90 -4.93
C MET A 29 -11.76 -6.05 -5.90
N ILE A 30 -11.12 -4.99 -5.43
CA ILE A 30 -10.24 -4.14 -6.26
C ILE A 30 -8.99 -4.92 -6.69
N ILE A 31 -8.39 -5.70 -5.79
CA ILE A 31 -7.21 -6.53 -6.09
C ILE A 31 -7.57 -7.61 -7.12
N GLU A 32 -8.71 -8.27 -6.95
CA GLU A 32 -9.20 -9.29 -7.88
C GLU A 32 -9.53 -8.69 -9.25
N ALA A 33 -10.21 -7.54 -9.29
CA ALA A 33 -10.49 -6.82 -10.53
C ALA A 33 -9.21 -6.39 -11.27
N LEU A 34 -8.17 -5.95 -10.53
CA LEU A 34 -6.87 -5.63 -11.11
C LEU A 34 -6.21 -6.87 -11.72
N GLY A 35 -6.26 -8.01 -11.03
CA GLY A 35 -5.77 -9.30 -11.56
C GLY A 35 -6.49 -9.69 -12.86
N ASN A 36 -7.82 -9.62 -12.87
CA ASN A 36 -8.65 -9.93 -14.02
C ASN A 36 -8.47 -8.94 -15.19
N SER A 37 -8.06 -7.70 -14.91
CA SER A 37 -7.80 -6.67 -15.93
C SER A 37 -6.44 -6.83 -16.63
N GLY A 38 -5.63 -7.83 -16.26
CA GLY A 38 -4.29 -8.06 -16.79
C GLY A 38 -3.15 -7.55 -15.88
N GLY A 39 -3.48 -7.11 -14.67
CA GLY A 39 -2.52 -6.79 -13.60
C GLY A 39 -1.41 -5.83 -14.05
N VAL A 40 -0.19 -6.37 -14.15
CA VAL A 40 1.00 -5.59 -14.52
C VAL A 40 0.90 -5.04 -15.94
N GLU A 41 0.38 -5.80 -16.90
CA GLU A 41 0.25 -5.34 -18.29
C GLU A 41 -0.72 -4.17 -18.41
N TYR A 42 -1.80 -4.20 -17.62
CA TYR A 42 -2.73 -3.09 -17.52
C TYR A 42 -2.04 -1.84 -16.97
N LEU A 43 -1.24 -1.97 -15.91
CA LEU A 43 -0.49 -0.86 -15.35
C LEU A 43 0.57 -0.30 -16.32
N VAL A 44 1.21 -1.16 -17.13
CA VAL A 44 2.14 -0.73 -18.18
C VAL A 44 1.41 0.06 -19.28
N LYS A 45 0.20 -0.35 -19.67
CA LYS A 45 -0.64 0.42 -20.60
C LYS A 45 -1.03 1.77 -19.99
N VAL A 46 -1.52 1.79 -18.75
CA VAL A 46 -1.87 3.02 -18.03
C VAL A 46 -0.67 3.97 -17.91
N ALA A 47 0.54 3.46 -17.69
CA ALA A 47 1.74 4.29 -17.63
C ALA A 47 2.06 4.98 -18.97
N LYS A 48 1.72 4.35 -20.10
CA LYS A 48 1.91 4.92 -21.45
C LYS A 48 0.77 5.86 -21.84
N ASP A 49 -0.47 5.47 -21.57
CA ASP A 49 -1.66 6.19 -22.01
C ASP A 49 -1.97 7.40 -21.12
N ASN A 50 -1.76 7.25 -19.80
CA ASN A 50 -2.01 8.31 -18.83
C ASN A 50 -0.96 8.32 -17.69
N PRO A 51 0.23 8.88 -17.96
CA PRO A 51 1.33 8.88 -17.01
C PRO A 51 1.01 9.65 -15.72
N ALA A 52 0.14 10.67 -15.78
CA ALA A 52 -0.25 11.44 -14.61
C ALA A 52 -0.96 10.57 -13.56
N VAL A 53 -1.93 9.75 -13.99
CA VAL A 53 -2.64 8.81 -13.10
C VAL A 53 -1.67 7.80 -12.51
N PHE A 54 -0.77 7.26 -13.34
CA PHE A 54 0.24 6.30 -12.88
C PHE A 54 1.17 6.90 -11.80
N CYS A 55 1.64 8.13 -11.99
CA CYS A 55 2.47 8.82 -10.99
C CYS A 55 1.75 9.04 -9.65
N THR A 56 0.43 9.30 -9.65
CA THR A 56 -0.32 9.40 -8.39
C THR A 56 -0.40 8.06 -7.65
N LEU A 57 -0.48 6.94 -8.36
CA LEU A 57 -0.45 5.60 -7.77
C LEU A 57 0.93 5.30 -7.17
N LEU A 58 2.00 5.68 -7.87
CA LEU A 58 3.37 5.57 -7.33
C LEU A 58 3.51 6.34 -6.02
N GLY A 59 2.96 7.56 -5.93
CA GLY A 59 2.98 8.34 -4.70
C GLY A 59 2.28 7.67 -3.51
N ARG A 60 1.26 6.82 -3.76
CA ARG A 60 0.53 6.07 -2.73
C ARG A 60 1.18 4.73 -2.37
N VAL A 61 1.88 4.10 -3.31
CA VAL A 61 2.56 2.80 -3.12
C VAL A 61 3.94 3.01 -2.50
N LEU A 62 4.63 4.08 -2.88
CA LEU A 62 5.90 4.43 -2.26
C LEU A 62 5.65 4.89 -0.82
N PRO A 63 6.33 4.28 0.16
CA PRO A 63 6.21 4.70 1.55
C PRO A 63 6.72 6.14 1.69
N HIS A 64 5.80 7.08 1.89
CA HIS A 64 6.14 8.47 2.21
C HIS A 64 6.47 8.56 3.71
N ASN A 65 7.75 8.51 4.04
CA ASN A 65 8.23 8.82 5.38
C ASN A 65 8.21 10.33 5.59
N HIS A 66 7.16 10.84 6.20
CA HIS A 66 7.22 12.16 6.81
C HIS A 66 6.83 12.06 8.29
N THR A 67 7.77 12.58 9.09
CA THR A 67 7.73 12.99 10.51
C THR A 67 7.84 11.89 11.58
N SER A 68 9.09 11.66 11.99
CA SER A 68 9.61 11.69 13.37
C SER A 68 8.57 11.75 14.50
N GLU A 69 8.48 10.65 15.26
CA GLU A 69 8.44 10.52 16.73
C GLU A 69 7.78 9.16 16.99
N ASP A 70 8.60 8.12 17.07
CA ASP A 70 8.44 6.97 17.95
C ASP A 70 9.39 5.88 17.45
N ASP A 71 10.61 5.92 17.99
CA ASP A 71 11.54 4.82 17.96
C ASP A 71 10.86 3.57 18.52
N THR A 72 10.64 2.55 17.69
CA THR A 72 10.86 1.15 18.08
C THR A 72 10.88 0.25 16.85
N VAL A 73 12.11 -0.12 16.49
CA VAL A 73 12.51 -1.18 15.53
C VAL A 73 12.23 -0.86 14.06
N ALA A 74 12.98 0.12 13.54
CA ALA A 74 13.23 0.23 12.11
C ALA A 74 14.03 -0.99 11.64
N MET A 75 13.37 -1.93 10.95
CA MET A 75 14.08 -2.93 10.18
C MET A 75 14.82 -2.24 9.01
N PRO A 76 16.13 -2.44 8.83
CA PRO A 76 16.83 -1.91 7.66
C PRO A 76 16.31 -2.64 6.41
N ARG A 77 15.56 -1.93 5.55
CA ARG A 77 15.14 -2.47 4.25
C ARG A 77 16.22 -2.17 3.22
N VAL A 78 16.98 -3.20 2.84
CA VAL A 78 17.94 -3.12 1.73
C VAL A 78 17.16 -3.10 0.43
N ILE A 79 17.07 -1.93 -0.21
CA ILE A 79 16.55 -1.79 -1.57
C ILE A 79 17.71 -1.96 -2.53
N ARG A 80 17.79 -3.12 -3.21
CA ARG A 80 18.76 -3.37 -4.26
C ARG A 80 18.21 -2.82 -5.57
N ILE A 81 18.67 -1.64 -5.98
CA ILE A 81 18.38 -1.11 -7.31
C ILE A 81 19.25 -1.90 -8.30
N VAL A 82 18.65 -2.84 -9.02
CA VAL A 82 19.28 -3.45 -10.20
C VAL A 82 19.04 -2.46 -11.34
N GLY A 83 20.09 -1.71 -11.68
CA GLY A 83 20.06 -0.84 -12.85
C GLY A 83 19.74 -1.66 -14.10
N ALA A 84 18.76 -1.20 -14.87
CA ALA A 84 18.56 -1.66 -16.24
C ALA A 84 19.84 -1.32 -17.02
N THR A 85 20.68 -2.32 -17.30
CA THR A 85 21.73 -2.16 -18.30
C THR A 85 21.04 -2.26 -19.65
N SER A 86 21.00 -1.14 -20.36
CA SER A 86 20.60 -1.08 -21.76
C SER A 86 21.64 -1.83 -22.60
N ALA A 87 21.48 -3.15 -22.72
CA ALA A 87 22.01 -3.90 -23.83
C ALA A 87 21.15 -3.57 -25.05
N ASP A 88 21.50 -2.48 -25.75
CA ASP A 88 21.22 -2.22 -27.17
C ASP A 88 21.41 -0.72 -27.46
N ALA A 89 22.66 -0.33 -27.70
CA ALA A 89 22.97 0.90 -28.41
C ALA A 89 24.34 0.76 -29.10
N ARG A 90 24.29 0.63 -30.43
CA ARG A 90 25.35 0.75 -31.45
C ARG A 90 25.86 -0.56 -32.06
N ALA A 91 25.09 -1.05 -33.03
CA ALA A 91 25.66 -1.37 -34.33
C ALA A 91 25.90 -0.06 -35.10
N GLU A 92 26.97 -0.06 -35.89
CA GLU A 92 27.60 1.03 -36.67
C GLU A 92 28.62 1.91 -35.92
#